data_AF-L7U6E3-F1
#
_entry.id   AF-L7U6E3-F1
#
_cell.length_a   1.000
_cell.length_b   1.000
_cell.length_c   1.000
_cell.angle_alpha   90.00
_cell.angle_beta   90.00
_cell.angle_gamma   90.00
#
_symmetry.space_group_name_H-M   'P 1'
#
loop_
_entity.id
_entity.type
_entity.pdbx_description
1 polymer ?
#
loop_
_entity_poly.entity_id
_entity_poly.type
_entity_poly.pdbx_seq_one_letter_code
_entity_poly.pdbx_strand_id
1 'polypeptide(L)'
;MARVPPSDMEDVRQAQLVVNTAEENLTRAKVALQDSKEDLKVAKEREKITNQQQKVAQKALELGNTTDRSQDITRAQNELQQAEENMTAARAETEWKEKAVTTCESTVKMREREVDVAKAQLNQARYRTLERNGDARAEKLDSGKVNDQVAKARAEAAKEQDRVNMNVKLERQAEARWKEASSKARSYGGSGR
;
A
#
# COMPACT_ATOMS: atom_id res chain seq x y z
N MET A 1 -39.35 32.01 -5.91
CA MET A 1 -38.25 31.12 -6.34
C MET A 1 -38.76 29.69 -6.25
N ALA A 2 -38.85 28.98 -7.37
CA ALA A 2 -39.35 27.60 -7.39
C ALA A 2 -38.25 26.66 -6.87
N ARG A 3 -38.61 25.80 -5.91
CA ARG A 3 -37.73 24.75 -5.39
C ARG A 3 -37.74 23.58 -6.38
N VAL A 4 -36.57 23.04 -6.72
CA VAL A 4 -36.47 21.86 -7.60
C VAL A 4 -37.34 20.71 -7.06
N PRO A 5 -38.22 20.11 -7.88
CA PRO A 5 -39.07 19.00 -7.45
C PRO A 5 -38.25 17.75 -7.04
N PRO A 6 -38.72 16.96 -6.06
CA PRO A 6 -38.02 15.74 -5.65
C PRO A 6 -37.82 14.69 -6.75
N SER A 7 -38.71 14.67 -7.76
CA SER A 7 -38.61 13.83 -8.96
C SER A 7 -37.40 14.20 -9.83
N ASP A 8 -36.97 15.46 -9.81
CA ASP A 8 -35.87 15.97 -10.63
C ASP A 8 -34.49 15.85 -9.97
N MET A 9 -34.44 15.33 -8.73
CA MET A 9 -33.23 15.19 -7.92
C MET A 9 -32.61 13.79 -7.97
N GLU A 10 -33.13 12.89 -8.80
CA GLU A 10 -32.65 11.50 -8.88
C GLU A 10 -31.16 11.41 -9.23
N ASP A 11 -30.71 12.14 -10.25
CA ASP A 11 -29.30 12.19 -10.67
C ASP A 11 -28.38 12.69 -9.54
N VAL A 12 -28.85 13.68 -8.77
CA VAL A 12 -28.11 14.23 -7.62
C VAL A 12 -28.02 13.20 -6.49
N ARG A 13 -29.11 12.46 -6.22
CA ARG A 13 -29.11 11.38 -5.22
C ARG A 13 -28.15 10.27 -5.63
N GLN A 14 -28.16 9.86 -6.90
CA GLN A 14 -27.27 8.84 -7.41
C GLN A 14 -25.80 9.28 -7.32
N ALA A 15 -25.49 10.51 -7.71
CA ALA A 15 -24.13 11.04 -7.58
C ALA A 15 -23.68 11.15 -6.12
N GLN A 16 -24.59 11.43 -5.18
CA GLN A 16 -24.29 11.43 -3.75
C GLN A 16 -23.96 10.02 -3.25
N LEU A 17 -24.66 8.98 -3.72
CA LEU A 17 -24.32 7.59 -3.39
C LEU A 17 -22.90 7.24 -3.88
N VAL A 18 -22.53 7.68 -5.09
CA VAL A 18 -21.17 7.49 -5.62
C VAL A 18 -20.11 8.16 -4.74
N VAL A 19 -20.36 9.38 -4.23
CA VAL A 19 -19.47 10.05 -3.27
C VAL A 19 -19.32 9.23 -2.00
N ASN A 20 -20.43 8.76 -1.42
CA ASN A 20 -20.41 7.98 -0.19
C ASN A 20 -19.60 6.69 -0.38
N THR A 21 -19.80 5.96 -1.48
CA THR A 21 -19.02 4.76 -1.79
C THR A 21 -17.54 5.05 -1.99
N ALA A 22 -17.18 6.18 -2.63
CA ALA A 22 -15.78 6.58 -2.77
C ALA A 22 -15.13 6.90 -1.41
N GLU A 23 -15.85 7.56 -0.50
CA GLU A 23 -15.36 7.86 0.86
C GLU A 23 -15.20 6.59 1.72
N GLU A 24 -16.11 5.62 1.58
CA GLU A 24 -15.96 4.30 2.20
C GLU A 24 -14.72 3.56 1.69
N ASN A 25 -14.47 3.57 0.38
CA ASN A 25 -13.29 2.96 -0.22
C ASN A 25 -12.00 3.63 0.25
N LEU A 26 -11.98 4.96 0.38
CA LEU A 26 -10.87 5.70 0.97
C LEU A 26 -10.63 5.27 2.43
N THR A 27 -11.69 5.12 3.21
CA THR A 27 -11.59 4.67 4.61
C THR A 27 -10.97 3.27 4.70
N ARG A 28 -11.43 2.32 3.87
CA ARG A 28 -10.85 0.97 3.79
C ARG A 28 -9.38 1.00 3.39
N ALA A 29 -9.00 1.85 2.43
CA ALA A 29 -7.61 2.01 2.01
C ALA A 29 -6.71 2.56 3.15
N LYS A 30 -7.23 3.47 3.98
CA LYS A 30 -6.51 4.00 5.15
C LYS A 30 -6.29 2.93 6.22
N VAL A 31 -7.29 2.06 6.46
CA VAL A 31 -7.14 0.90 7.36
C VAL A 31 -6.07 -0.05 6.83
N ALA A 32 -6.14 -0.42 5.54
CA ALA A 32 -5.13 -1.29 4.93
C ALA A 32 -3.70 -0.70 5.00
N LEU A 33 -3.56 0.63 4.88
CA LEU A 33 -2.27 1.31 5.10
C LEU A 33 -1.78 1.17 6.54
N GLN A 34 -2.67 1.29 7.52
CA GLN A 34 -2.31 1.11 8.93
C GLN A 34 -1.87 -0.34 9.20
N ASP A 35 -2.61 -1.32 8.71
CA ASP A 35 -2.26 -2.74 8.83
C ASP A 35 -0.88 -3.02 8.20
N SER A 36 -0.63 -2.48 7.00
CA SER A 36 0.66 -2.61 6.31
C SER A 36 1.82 -1.98 7.10
N LYS A 37 1.60 -0.88 7.82
CA LYS A 37 2.61 -0.25 8.69
C LYS A 37 2.91 -1.10 9.92
N GLU A 38 1.92 -1.73 10.52
CA GLU A 38 2.14 -2.67 11.62
C GLU A 38 2.89 -3.92 11.16
N ASP A 39 2.53 -4.47 9.99
CA ASP A 39 3.29 -5.56 9.35
C ASP A 39 4.77 -5.20 9.15
N LEU A 40 5.06 -3.99 8.65
CA LEU A 40 6.43 -3.51 8.48
C LEU A 40 7.17 -3.42 9.82
N LYS A 41 6.49 -2.95 10.87
CA LYS A 41 7.07 -2.87 12.21
C LYS A 41 7.44 -4.26 12.73
N VAL A 42 6.55 -5.25 12.54
CA VAL A 42 6.83 -6.65 12.90
C VAL A 42 8.02 -7.20 12.10
N ALA A 43 8.11 -6.93 10.80
CA ALA A 43 9.24 -7.34 9.97
C ALA A 43 10.57 -6.72 10.46
N LYS A 44 10.58 -5.42 10.80
CA LYS A 44 11.77 -4.75 11.36
C LYS A 44 12.21 -5.33 12.70
N GLU A 45 11.27 -5.67 13.58
CA GLU A 45 11.62 -6.33 14.84
C GLU A 45 12.16 -7.76 14.60
N ARG A 46 11.61 -8.51 13.64
CA ARG A 46 12.17 -9.80 13.22
C ARG A 46 13.60 -9.66 12.70
N GLU A 47 13.85 -8.71 11.81
CA GLU A 47 15.19 -8.42 11.30
C GLU A 47 16.18 -8.11 12.44
N LYS A 48 15.76 -7.33 13.43
CA LYS A 48 16.58 -7.02 14.61
C LYS A 48 16.90 -8.27 15.44
N ILE A 49 15.92 -9.15 15.66
CA ILE A 49 16.13 -10.42 16.37
C ILE A 49 17.09 -11.33 15.58
N THR A 50 16.90 -11.45 14.28
CA THR A 50 17.78 -12.27 13.42
C THR A 50 19.21 -11.73 13.40
N ASN A 51 19.39 -10.41 13.37
CA ASN A 51 20.72 -9.79 13.51
C ASN A 51 21.38 -10.13 14.85
N GLN A 52 20.61 -10.20 15.95
CA GLN A 52 21.15 -10.65 17.24
C GLN A 52 21.58 -12.12 17.20
N GLN A 53 20.78 -12.99 16.56
CA GLN A 53 21.12 -14.40 16.38
C GLN A 53 22.40 -14.58 15.55
N GLN A 54 22.56 -13.82 14.46
CA GLN A 54 23.79 -13.81 13.66
C GLN A 54 25.01 -13.43 14.50
N LYS A 55 24.90 -12.39 15.32
CA LYS A 55 25.98 -11.98 16.24
C LYS A 55 26.32 -13.04 17.28
N VAL A 56 25.32 -13.78 17.78
CA VAL A 56 25.55 -14.91 18.69
C VAL A 56 26.29 -16.04 18.00
N ALA A 57 25.88 -16.41 16.77
CA ALA A 57 26.54 -17.45 15.99
C ALA A 57 28.00 -17.06 15.66
N GLN A 58 28.25 -15.79 15.34
CA GLN A 58 29.60 -15.28 15.09
C GLN A 58 30.50 -15.40 16.32
N LYS A 59 29.99 -15.05 17.51
CA LYS A 59 30.72 -15.23 18.78
C LYS A 59 30.97 -16.69 19.12
N ALA A 60 30.01 -17.58 18.80
CA ALA A 60 30.20 -19.02 19.00
C ALA A 60 31.34 -19.56 18.12
N LEU A 61 31.44 -19.08 16.88
CA LEU A 61 32.55 -19.43 15.98
C LEU A 61 33.90 -18.89 16.49
N GLU A 62 33.94 -17.63 16.94
CA GLU A 62 35.13 -17.05 17.57
C GLU A 62 35.60 -17.89 18.76
N LEU A 63 34.69 -18.30 19.64
CA LEU A 63 35.01 -19.16 20.78
C LEU A 63 35.50 -20.56 20.35
N GLY A 64 34.83 -21.17 19.36
CA GLY A 64 35.26 -22.47 18.79
C GLY A 64 36.70 -22.41 18.27
N ASN A 65 37.04 -21.34 17.54
CA ASN A 65 38.40 -21.10 17.05
C ASN A 65 39.42 -20.93 18.18
N THR A 66 39.06 -20.27 19.29
CA THR A 66 39.98 -20.11 20.42
C THR A 66 40.24 -21.41 21.20
N THR A 67 39.34 -22.39 21.12
CA THR A 67 39.43 -23.64 21.87
C THR A 67 40.01 -24.80 21.04
N ASP A 68 40.31 -24.58 19.76
CA ASP A 68 40.84 -25.55 18.78
C ASP A 68 40.05 -26.87 18.68
N ARG A 69 38.76 -26.83 19.04
CA ARG A 69 37.86 -27.98 18.92
C ARG A 69 37.26 -28.01 17.52
N SER A 70 37.90 -28.77 16.62
CA SER A 70 37.52 -28.87 15.19
C SER A 70 36.03 -29.18 14.95
N GLN A 71 35.41 -30.00 15.79
CA GLN A 71 33.96 -30.30 15.72
C GLN A 71 33.10 -29.07 16.08
N ASP A 72 33.49 -28.31 17.09
CA ASP A 72 32.77 -27.10 17.52
C ASP A 72 32.91 -25.98 16.48
N ILE A 73 34.08 -25.87 15.82
CA ILE A 73 34.30 -24.92 14.71
C ILE A 73 33.38 -25.23 13.53
N THR A 74 33.32 -26.49 13.08
CA THR A 74 32.48 -26.90 11.95
C THR A 74 31.00 -26.63 12.22
N ARG A 75 30.54 -26.96 13.44
CA ARG A 75 29.17 -26.67 13.86
C ARG A 75 28.89 -25.18 13.88
N ALA A 76 29.78 -24.38 14.46
CA ALA A 76 29.60 -22.93 14.54
C ALA A 76 29.64 -22.25 13.16
N GLN A 77 30.43 -22.76 12.21
CA GLN A 77 30.42 -22.31 10.81
C GLN A 77 29.06 -22.55 10.15
N ASN A 78 28.49 -23.74 10.33
CA ASN A 78 27.16 -24.06 9.80
C ASN A 78 26.06 -23.20 10.43
N GLU A 79 26.11 -23.00 11.75
CA GLU A 79 25.16 -22.13 12.48
C GLU A 79 25.28 -20.67 12.01
N LEU A 80 26.50 -20.17 11.77
CA LEU A 80 26.72 -18.82 11.24
C LEU A 80 26.17 -18.68 9.82
N GLN A 81 26.45 -19.65 8.93
CA GLN A 81 25.92 -19.64 7.57
C GLN A 81 24.38 -19.62 7.57
N GLN A 82 23.75 -20.47 8.40
CA GLN A 82 22.30 -20.46 8.54
C GLN A 82 21.77 -19.12 9.05
N ALA A 83 22.46 -18.50 10.01
CA ALA A 83 22.08 -17.18 10.53
C ALA A 83 22.22 -16.06 9.47
N GLU A 84 23.22 -16.13 8.59
CA GLU A 84 23.39 -15.21 7.45
C GLU A 84 22.28 -15.34 6.42
N GLU A 85 21.86 -16.56 6.10
CA GLU A 85 20.73 -16.81 5.19
C GLU A 85 19.41 -16.31 5.80
N ASN A 86 19.19 -16.58 7.08
CA ASN A 86 18.04 -16.05 7.83
C ASN A 86 18.04 -14.51 7.83
N MET A 87 19.21 -13.88 8.02
CA MET A 87 19.33 -12.42 7.99
C MET A 87 19.01 -11.85 6.61
N THR A 88 19.46 -12.53 5.55
CA THR A 88 19.13 -12.17 4.16
C THR A 88 17.64 -12.25 3.91
N ALA A 89 16.98 -13.32 4.37
CA ALA A 89 15.53 -13.46 4.27
C ALA A 89 14.77 -12.38 5.07
N ALA A 90 15.22 -12.07 6.29
CA ALA A 90 14.59 -11.06 7.12
C ALA A 90 14.70 -9.65 6.51
N ARG A 91 15.86 -9.29 5.96
CA ARG A 91 16.05 -8.03 5.22
C ARG A 91 15.14 -7.93 4.00
N ALA A 92 15.03 -9.02 3.24
CA ALA A 92 14.14 -9.07 2.08
C ALA A 92 12.66 -8.95 2.48
N GLU A 93 12.26 -9.51 3.64
CA GLU A 93 10.92 -9.33 4.21
C GLU A 93 10.66 -7.86 4.54
N THR A 94 11.61 -7.19 5.23
CA THR A 94 11.52 -5.76 5.52
C THR A 94 11.38 -4.94 4.24
N GLU A 95 12.23 -5.16 3.23
CA GLU A 95 12.15 -4.44 1.95
C GLU A 95 10.79 -4.63 1.28
N TRP A 96 10.28 -5.86 1.23
CA TRP A 96 8.95 -6.14 0.68
C TRP A 96 7.86 -5.38 1.43
N LYS A 97 7.88 -5.40 2.77
CA LYS A 97 6.90 -4.67 3.58
C LYS A 97 7.01 -3.15 3.43
N GLU A 98 8.20 -2.60 3.20
CA GLU A 98 8.35 -1.17 2.86
C GLU A 98 7.72 -0.82 1.51
N LYS A 99 7.86 -1.71 0.51
CA LYS A 99 7.16 -1.54 -0.77
C LYS A 99 5.65 -1.68 -0.62
N ALA A 100 5.17 -2.63 0.19
CA ALA A 100 3.74 -2.77 0.48
C ALA A 100 3.15 -1.49 1.11
N VAL A 101 3.83 -0.89 2.10
CA VAL A 101 3.43 0.41 2.68
C VAL A 101 3.37 1.49 1.60
N THR A 102 4.39 1.57 0.73
CA THR A 102 4.42 2.54 -0.36
C THR A 102 3.25 2.35 -1.35
N THR A 103 2.92 1.10 -1.69
CA THR A 103 1.75 0.77 -2.50
C THR A 103 0.45 1.21 -1.83
N CYS A 104 0.28 0.92 -0.54
CA CYS A 104 -0.90 1.34 0.22
C CYS A 104 -1.01 2.88 0.30
N GLU A 105 0.09 3.60 0.51
CA GLU A 105 0.09 5.07 0.50
C GLU A 105 -0.34 5.64 -0.86
N SER A 106 0.16 5.06 -1.96
CA SER A 106 -0.28 5.46 -3.30
C SER A 106 -1.75 5.11 -3.56
N THR A 107 -2.23 3.99 -3.02
CA THR A 107 -3.63 3.58 -3.15
C THR A 107 -4.55 4.54 -2.39
N VAL A 108 -4.17 4.98 -1.18
CA VAL A 108 -4.91 6.02 -0.44
C VAL A 108 -5.01 7.30 -1.27
N LYS A 109 -3.89 7.78 -1.82
CA LYS A 109 -3.90 8.99 -2.68
C LYS A 109 -4.79 8.82 -3.91
N MET A 110 -4.76 7.66 -4.56
CA MET A 110 -5.65 7.37 -5.68
C MET A 110 -7.13 7.39 -5.25
N ARG A 111 -7.48 6.79 -4.10
CA ARG A 111 -8.85 6.85 -3.56
C ARG A 111 -9.28 8.27 -3.18
N GLU A 112 -8.38 9.12 -2.70
CA GLU A 112 -8.66 10.55 -2.49
C GLU A 112 -9.05 11.22 -3.82
N ARG A 113 -8.35 10.90 -4.92
CA ARG A 113 -8.71 11.42 -6.25
C ARG A 113 -10.01 10.88 -6.80
N GLU A 114 -10.37 9.63 -6.50
CA GLU A 114 -11.70 9.11 -6.83
C GLU A 114 -12.81 9.86 -6.09
N VAL A 115 -12.58 10.22 -4.82
CA VAL A 115 -13.51 11.08 -4.06
C VAL A 115 -13.62 12.46 -4.72
N ASP A 116 -12.51 13.06 -5.15
CA ASP A 116 -12.51 14.34 -5.88
C ASP A 116 -13.33 14.24 -7.18
N VAL A 117 -13.17 13.16 -7.95
CA VAL A 117 -13.95 12.89 -9.17
C VAL A 117 -15.44 12.77 -8.84
N ALA A 118 -15.79 11.98 -7.82
CA ALA A 118 -17.19 11.79 -7.42
C ALA A 118 -17.84 13.11 -6.97
N LYS A 119 -17.11 13.95 -6.23
CA LYS A 119 -17.58 15.28 -5.79
C LYS A 119 -17.75 16.24 -6.97
N ALA A 120 -16.83 16.22 -7.93
CA ALA A 120 -16.95 17.01 -9.16
C ALA A 120 -18.19 16.58 -9.98
N GLN A 121 -18.43 15.26 -10.09
CA GLN A 121 -19.61 14.72 -10.76
C GLN A 121 -20.92 15.05 -10.04
N LEU A 122 -20.94 15.04 -8.70
CA LEU A 122 -22.07 15.50 -7.91
C LEU A 122 -22.38 16.98 -8.16
N ASN A 123 -21.35 17.83 -8.24
CA ASN A 123 -21.53 19.24 -8.58
C ASN A 123 -22.07 19.42 -10.00
N GLN A 124 -21.59 18.61 -10.96
CA GLN A 124 -22.13 18.59 -12.31
C GLN A 124 -23.60 18.15 -12.36
N ALA A 125 -23.98 17.12 -11.60
CA ALA A 125 -25.36 16.67 -11.50
C ALA A 125 -26.26 17.77 -10.92
N ARG A 126 -25.82 18.41 -9.83
CA ARG A 126 -26.54 19.55 -9.23
C ARG A 126 -26.72 20.70 -10.22
N TYR A 127 -25.67 21.04 -10.96
CA TYR A 127 -25.74 22.08 -12.00
C TYR A 127 -26.80 21.74 -13.06
N ARG A 128 -26.72 20.54 -13.65
CA ARG A 128 -27.66 20.09 -14.70
C ARG A 128 -29.12 20.08 -14.21
N THR A 129 -29.34 19.67 -12.96
CA THR A 129 -30.67 19.71 -12.36
C THR A 129 -31.18 21.13 -12.21
N LEU A 130 -30.34 22.09 -11.78
CA LEU A 130 -30.74 23.50 -11.67
C LEU A 130 -31.04 24.09 -13.06
N GLU A 131 -30.19 23.80 -14.04
CA GLU A 131 -30.33 24.25 -15.43
C GLU A 131 -31.64 23.73 -16.05
N ARG A 132 -31.93 22.43 -15.92
CA ARG A 132 -33.17 21.82 -16.45
C ARG A 132 -34.44 22.43 -15.87
N ASN A 133 -34.39 22.88 -14.62
CA ASN A 133 -35.53 23.47 -13.93
C ASN A 133 -35.64 25.00 -14.11
N GLY A 134 -34.79 25.61 -14.93
CA GLY A 134 -34.78 27.07 -15.14
C GLY A 134 -34.49 27.86 -13.86
N ASP A 135 -33.73 27.28 -12.93
CA ASP A 135 -33.39 27.96 -11.68
C ASP A 135 -32.31 29.02 -11.93
N ALA A 136 -32.58 30.28 -11.56
CA ALA A 136 -31.65 31.40 -11.73
C ALA A 136 -30.28 31.20 -11.03
N ARG A 137 -30.15 30.22 -10.13
CA ARG A 137 -28.85 29.81 -9.58
C ARG A 137 -27.95 29.13 -10.62
N ALA A 138 -28.52 28.47 -11.64
CA ALA A 138 -27.76 27.89 -12.73
C ALA A 138 -27.10 28.96 -13.60
N GLU A 139 -27.77 30.09 -13.82
CA GLU A 139 -27.25 31.21 -14.63
C GLU A 139 -25.99 31.86 -14.02
N LYS A 140 -25.81 31.72 -12.70
CA LYS A 140 -24.63 32.19 -11.98
C LYS A 140 -23.46 31.20 -12.00
N LEU A 141 -23.70 29.98 -12.49
CA LEU A 141 -22.72 28.91 -12.58
C LEU A 141 -22.21 28.81 -14.03
N ASP A 142 -20.90 28.65 -14.16
CA ASP A 142 -20.23 28.54 -15.45
C ASP A 142 -20.13 27.06 -15.85
N SER A 143 -20.86 26.67 -16.90
CA SER A 143 -20.89 25.30 -17.41
C SER A 143 -19.51 24.80 -17.86
N GLY A 144 -18.68 25.68 -18.40
CA GLY A 144 -17.30 25.39 -18.78
C GLY A 144 -16.48 25.00 -17.56
N LYS A 145 -16.53 25.81 -16.49
CA LYS A 145 -15.82 25.51 -15.23
C LYS A 145 -16.27 24.20 -14.59
N VAL A 146 -17.57 23.88 -14.64
CA VAL A 146 -18.08 22.61 -14.09
C VAL A 146 -17.52 21.42 -14.86
N ASN A 147 -17.51 21.48 -16.20
CA ASN A 147 -16.97 20.41 -17.03
C ASN A 147 -15.45 20.27 -16.87
N ASP A 148 -14.74 21.40 -16.80
CA ASP A 148 -13.28 21.43 -16.59
C ASP A 148 -12.89 20.82 -15.25
N GLN A 149 -13.68 21.05 -14.19
CA GLN A 149 -13.45 20.42 -12.89
C GLN A 149 -13.52 18.88 -12.96
N VAL A 150 -14.53 18.33 -13.66
CA VAL A 150 -14.64 16.87 -13.85
C VAL A 150 -13.47 16.33 -14.66
N ALA A 151 -13.11 17.00 -15.76
CA ALA A 151 -12.01 16.59 -16.61
C ALA A 151 -10.67 16.61 -15.87
N LYS A 152 -10.40 17.68 -15.11
CA LYS A 152 -9.20 17.82 -14.29
C LYS A 152 -9.13 16.75 -13.21
N ALA A 153 -10.22 16.52 -12.47
CA ALA A 153 -10.26 15.50 -11.42
C ALA A 153 -9.97 14.10 -11.99
N ARG A 154 -10.54 13.76 -13.16
CA ARG A 154 -10.28 12.49 -13.84
C ARG A 154 -8.83 12.35 -14.29
N ALA A 155 -8.25 13.41 -14.84
CA ALA A 155 -6.85 13.42 -15.25
C ALA A 155 -5.89 13.23 -14.06
N GLU A 156 -6.20 13.85 -12.90
CA GLU A 156 -5.43 13.62 -11.67
C GLU A 156 -5.59 12.20 -11.14
N ALA A 157 -6.81 11.65 -11.13
CA ALA A 157 -7.05 10.26 -10.72
C ALA A 157 -6.29 9.25 -11.58
N ALA A 158 -6.26 9.45 -12.91
CA ALA A 158 -5.50 8.60 -13.82
C ALA A 158 -3.99 8.60 -13.52
N LYS A 159 -3.41 9.77 -13.21
CA LYS A 159 -1.99 9.87 -12.83
C LYS A 159 -1.67 9.10 -11.55
N GLU A 160 -2.55 9.16 -10.55
CA GLU A 160 -2.33 8.39 -9.31
C GLU A 160 -2.55 6.89 -9.53
N GLN A 161 -3.46 6.49 -10.43
CA GLN A 161 -3.64 5.09 -10.82
C GLN A 161 -2.36 4.52 -11.45
N ASP A 162 -1.68 5.27 -12.31
CA ASP A 162 -0.40 4.85 -12.91
C ASP A 162 0.69 4.64 -11.86
N ARG A 163 0.73 5.50 -10.83
CA ARG A 163 1.66 5.36 -9.69
C ARG A 163 1.36 4.11 -8.87
N VAL A 164 0.09 3.82 -8.59
CA VAL A 164 -0.31 2.56 -7.93
C VAL A 164 0.17 1.36 -8.75
N ASN A 165 -0.06 1.37 -10.06
CA ASN A 165 0.34 0.29 -10.95
C ASN A 165 1.87 0.07 -10.94
N MET A 166 2.65 1.15 -10.90
CA MET A 166 4.11 1.07 -10.76
C MET A 166 4.52 0.46 -9.42
N ASN A 167 3.95 0.94 -8.31
CA ASN A 167 4.28 0.47 -6.97
C ASN A 167 3.91 -1.00 -6.77
N VAL A 168 2.77 -1.45 -7.28
CA VAL A 168 2.36 -2.87 -7.26
C VAL A 168 3.40 -3.75 -7.97
N LYS A 169 4.01 -3.29 -9.08
CA LYS A 169 5.07 -4.04 -9.77
C LYS A 169 6.32 -4.15 -8.89
N LEU A 170 6.74 -3.05 -8.26
CA LEU A 170 7.91 -3.02 -7.37
C LEU A 170 7.70 -3.90 -6.14
N GLU A 171 6.50 -3.87 -5.55
CA GLU A 171 6.13 -4.71 -4.42
C GLU A 171 6.18 -6.19 -4.78
N ARG A 172 5.62 -6.61 -5.92
CA ARG A 172 5.67 -8.00 -6.38
C ARG A 172 7.10 -8.49 -6.62
N GLN A 173 7.98 -7.63 -7.13
CA GLN A 173 9.39 -7.96 -7.29
C GLN A 173 10.08 -8.17 -5.94
N ALA A 174 9.82 -7.30 -4.96
CA ALA A 174 10.35 -7.45 -3.62
C ALA A 174 9.80 -8.70 -2.91
N GLU A 175 8.51 -9.00 -3.08
CA GLU A 175 7.88 -10.22 -2.57
C GLU A 175 8.55 -11.48 -3.15
N ALA A 176 8.83 -11.49 -4.46
CA ALA A 176 9.49 -12.61 -5.11
C ALA A 176 10.91 -12.84 -4.56
N ARG A 177 11.68 -11.75 -4.35
CA ARG A 177 13.01 -11.83 -3.72
C ARG A 177 12.95 -12.36 -2.30
N TRP A 178 11.98 -11.91 -1.51
CA TRP A 178 11.75 -12.43 -0.16
C TRP A 178 11.42 -13.92 -0.18
N LYS A 179 10.51 -14.37 -1.06
CA LYS A 179 10.17 -15.79 -1.20
C LYS A 179 11.40 -16.63 -1.56
N GLU A 180 12.23 -16.15 -2.48
CA GLU A 180 13.47 -16.82 -2.85
C GLU A 180 14.43 -16.91 -1.66
N ALA A 181 14.70 -15.80 -0.98
CA ALA A 181 15.60 -15.77 0.19
C ALA A 181 15.08 -16.64 1.34
N SER A 182 13.77 -16.61 1.60
CA SER A 182 13.14 -17.44 2.63
C SER A 182 13.21 -18.93 2.30
N SER A 183 13.07 -19.31 1.02
CA SER A 183 13.21 -20.70 0.59
C SER A 183 14.63 -21.23 0.83
N LYS A 184 15.66 -20.43 0.53
CA LYS A 184 17.07 -20.78 0.77
C LYS A 184 17.32 -20.99 2.26
N ALA A 185 16.93 -20.01 3.09
CA ALA A 185 17.08 -20.09 4.54
C ALA A 185 16.39 -21.31 5.18
N ARG A 186 15.22 -21.72 4.66
CA ARG A 186 14.52 -22.94 5.12
C ARG A 186 15.20 -24.22 4.66
N SER A 187 15.78 -24.24 3.46
CA SER A 187 16.44 -25.43 2.92
C SER A 187 17.68 -25.83 3.75
N TYR A 188 18.44 -24.86 4.25
CA TYR A 188 19.58 -25.11 5.13
C TYR A 188 19.19 -25.62 6.53
N GLY A 189 17.99 -25.29 7.01
CA GLY A 189 17.47 -25.80 8.29
C GLY A 189 16.88 -27.22 8.23
N GLY A 190 16.67 -27.77 7.03
CA GLY A 190 15.98 -29.05 6.82
C GLY A 190 16.88 -30.26 6.56
N SER A 191 18.19 -30.06 6.34
CA SER A 191 19.14 -31.14 5.98
C SER A 191 19.79 -31.85 7.17
N GLY A 192 19.35 -31.59 8.40
CA GLY A 192 19.76 -32.33 9.60
C GLY A 192 18.77 -33.45 9.94
N ARG A 193 18.92 -34.62 9.33
CA ARG A 193 18.38 -35.89 9.80
C ARG A 193 19.46 -36.94 9.78
#